data_AF-A0A6H0HB31-F1
#
_entry.id   AF-A0A6H0HB31-F1
#
_cell.length_a   1.000
_cell.length_b   1.000
_cell.length_c   1.000
_cell.angle_alpha   90.00
_cell.angle_beta   90.00
_cell.angle_gamma   90.00
#
_symmetry.space_group_name_H-M   'P 1'
#
loop_
_entity.id
_entity.type
_entity.pdbx_description
1 polymer ?
#
loop_
_entity_poly.entity_id
_entity_poly.type
_entity_poly.pdbx_seq_one_letter_code
_entity_poly.pdbx_strand_id
1 'polypeptide(L)'
;MDQPLSGFVKIQDSRSIPAIEWNMSIDKNKATSSGVSVAAIGDFIKMITNGVFIGKYRSNNLNREIDIVLYFPEKDCNMKAVENLFINMANSLYPMGNIVKYAPEKKINKLSRINGLRTVTISADVDPGYLVDERVKFIQNSIARDWNKEV
;
A
#
# COMPACT_ATOMS: atom_id res chain seq x y z
N MET A 1 -25.48 0.01 -26.06
CA MET A 1 -24.75 -1.28 -26.05
C MET A 1 -23.45 -0.99 -26.78
N ASP A 2 -22.47 -0.46 -26.04
CA ASP A 2 -21.24 0.08 -26.61
C ASP A 2 -20.34 -1.06 -27.04
N GLN A 3 -20.40 -1.41 -28.32
CA GLN A 3 -19.44 -2.31 -28.95
C GLN A 3 -18.16 -1.49 -29.20
N PRO A 4 -17.03 -1.77 -28.52
CA PRO A 4 -15.79 -1.10 -28.84
C PRO A 4 -15.39 -1.48 -30.27
N LEU A 5 -15.21 -0.45 -31.11
CA LEU A 5 -14.92 -0.49 -32.55
C LEU A 5 -13.63 -1.27 -32.96
N SER A 6 -13.00 -2.03 -32.07
CA SER A 6 -11.69 -2.66 -32.25
C SER A 6 -11.71 -4.19 -32.37
N GLY A 7 -12.86 -4.86 -32.17
CA GLY A 7 -12.99 -6.32 -32.25
C GLY A 7 -12.47 -7.08 -31.02
N PHE A 8 -12.36 -6.39 -29.88
CA PHE A 8 -11.97 -6.96 -28.58
C PHE A 8 -13.03 -6.65 -27.54
N VAL A 9 -13.34 -7.61 -26.68
CA VAL A 9 -14.31 -7.47 -25.58
C VAL A 9 -13.69 -7.85 -24.25
N LYS A 10 -14.29 -7.43 -23.13
CA LYS A 10 -13.83 -7.70 -21.75
C LYS A 10 -12.35 -7.38 -21.53
N ILE A 11 -11.91 -6.23 -22.04
CA ILE A 11 -10.54 -5.76 -21.89
C ILE A 11 -10.27 -5.49 -20.40
N GLN A 12 -9.18 -6.08 -19.88
CA GLN A 12 -8.74 -5.96 -18.51
C GLN A 12 -7.25 -5.65 -18.47
N ASP A 13 -6.83 -5.01 -17.38
CA ASP A 13 -5.44 -4.63 -17.15
C ASP A 13 -5.02 -5.06 -15.73
N SER A 14 -3.83 -5.63 -15.64
CA SER A 14 -3.14 -6.01 -14.41
C SER A 14 -2.68 -4.86 -13.50
N ARG A 15 -2.78 -3.59 -13.93
CA ARG A 15 -2.42 -2.41 -13.13
C ARG A 15 -3.24 -2.39 -11.84
N SER A 16 -2.59 -1.90 -10.77
CA SER A 16 -3.27 -1.70 -9.49
C SER A 16 -4.39 -0.67 -9.66
N ILE A 17 -5.56 -0.98 -9.10
CA ILE A 17 -6.66 -0.02 -8.99
C ILE A 17 -6.14 1.22 -8.25
N PRO A 18 -6.34 2.45 -8.79
CA PRO A 18 -5.92 3.66 -8.10
C PRO A 18 -6.55 3.74 -6.71
N ALA A 19 -5.71 3.73 -5.69
CA ALA A 19 -6.12 3.91 -4.30
C ALA A 19 -5.12 4.84 -3.60
N ILE A 20 -5.54 5.40 -2.47
CA ILE A 20 -4.68 6.22 -1.61
C ILE A 20 -4.10 5.31 -0.53
N GLU A 21 -2.81 5.46 -0.29
CA GLU A 21 -2.10 4.90 0.85
C GLU A 21 -1.54 6.05 1.69
N TRP A 22 -1.59 5.92 3.02
CA TRP A 22 -1.00 6.89 3.92
C TRP A 22 0.45 6.49 4.18
N ASN A 23 1.39 7.22 3.59
CA ASN A 23 2.80 7.04 3.87
C ASN A 23 3.17 7.79 5.15
N MET A 24 3.77 7.08 6.13
CA MET A 24 4.31 7.69 7.34
C MET A 24 5.83 7.67 7.28
N SER A 25 6.41 8.85 7.16
CA SER A 25 7.86 9.05 7.14
C SER A 25 8.36 9.54 8.50
N ILE A 26 9.49 8.98 8.93
CA ILE A 26 10.11 9.28 10.23
C ILE A 26 11.47 9.92 9.94
N ASP A 27 11.69 11.12 10.47
CA ASP A 27 13.01 11.75 10.47
C ASP A 27 13.91 11.08 11.53
N LYS A 28 14.69 10.10 11.09
CA LYS A 28 15.61 9.34 11.96
C LYS A 28 16.68 10.22 12.58
N ASN A 29 17.19 11.22 11.85
CA ASN A 29 18.24 12.10 12.36
C ASN A 29 17.70 12.93 13.52
N LYS A 30 16.50 13.52 13.34
CA LYS A 30 15.84 14.30 14.39
C LYS A 30 15.45 13.45 15.60
N ALA A 31 15.02 12.20 15.38
CA ALA A 31 14.74 11.27 16.46
C ALA A 31 16.00 10.97 17.30
N THR A 32 17.11 10.63 16.65
CA THR A 32 18.39 10.34 17.33
C THR A 32 18.92 11.56 18.08
N SER A 33 18.93 12.75 17.46
CA SER A 33 19.39 13.98 18.13
C SER A 33 18.51 14.39 19.31
N SER A 34 17.22 14.02 19.31
CA SER A 34 16.29 14.31 20.40
C SER A 34 16.27 13.23 21.49
N GLY A 35 17.04 12.14 21.35
CA GLY A 35 17.04 11.02 22.30
C GLY A 35 15.78 10.15 22.24
N VAL A 36 15.00 10.25 21.16
CA VAL A 36 13.77 9.49 20.97
C VAL A 36 14.06 8.16 20.27
N SER A 37 13.53 7.06 20.82
CA SER A 37 13.64 5.74 20.20
C SER A 37 12.74 5.60 18.98
N VAL A 38 13.34 5.29 17.82
CA VAL A 38 12.59 4.99 16.58
C VAL A 38 11.70 3.75 16.74
N ALA A 39 12.11 2.78 17.56
CA ALA A 39 11.30 1.61 17.86
C ALA A 39 10.01 1.99 18.60
N ALA A 40 10.11 2.87 19.60
CA ALA A 40 8.94 3.37 20.33
C ALA A 40 7.96 4.09 19.41
N ILE A 41 8.46 4.93 18.48
CA ILE A 41 7.62 5.58 17.45
C ILE A 41 6.86 4.54 16.63
N GLY A 42 7.54 3.48 16.18
CA GLY A 42 6.92 2.41 15.42
C GLY A 42 5.81 1.69 16.19
N ASP A 43 6.00 1.45 17.48
CA ASP A 43 4.98 0.81 18.32
C ASP A 43 3.77 1.73 18.55
N PHE A 44 3.99 3.03 18.77
CA PHE A 44 2.88 4.01 18.81
C PHE A 44 2.08 4.04 17.51
N ILE A 45 2.75 4.06 16.35
CA ILE A 45 2.09 4.02 15.04
C ILE A 45 1.28 2.71 14.88
N LYS A 46 1.84 1.58 15.31
CA LYS A 46 1.12 0.30 15.29
C LYS A 46 -0.13 0.33 16.17
N MET A 47 -0.08 0.91 17.37
CA MET A 47 -1.24 0.98 18.27
C MET A 47 -2.45 1.71 17.67
N ILE A 48 -2.23 2.68 16.78
CA ILE A 48 -3.28 3.46 16.08
C ILE A 48 -3.78 2.72 14.82
N THR A 49 -2.98 1.79 14.27
CA THR A 49 -3.27 1.11 13.00
C THR A 49 -3.74 -0.33 13.22
N ASN A 50 -2.84 -1.21 13.64
CA ASN A 50 -3.06 -2.66 13.70
C ASN A 50 -2.93 -3.24 15.13
N GLY A 51 -2.59 -2.40 16.10
CA GLY A 51 -2.27 -2.80 17.47
C GLY A 51 -0.83 -3.30 17.65
N VAL A 52 -0.39 -3.36 18.91
CA VAL A 52 0.90 -3.92 19.31
C VAL A 52 0.68 -5.20 20.09
N PHE A 53 1.26 -6.31 19.63
CA PHE A 53 1.26 -7.57 20.37
C PHE A 53 2.12 -7.43 21.64
N ILE A 54 1.53 -7.68 22.81
CA ILE A 54 2.21 -7.53 24.10
C ILE A 54 2.39 -8.85 24.86
N GLY A 55 1.78 -9.94 24.39
CA GLY A 55 1.98 -11.25 24.99
C GLY A 55 0.80 -12.18 24.74
N LYS A 56 0.83 -13.33 25.41
CA LYS A 56 -0.23 -14.31 25.35
C LYS A 56 -0.76 -14.59 26.74
N TYR A 57 -2.06 -14.80 26.84
CA TYR A 57 -2.71 -15.19 28.07
C TYR A 57 -3.32 -16.59 27.93
N ARG A 58 -3.07 -17.44 28.92
CA ARG A 58 -3.70 -18.74 29.06
C ARG A 58 -4.56 -18.72 30.33
N SER A 59 -5.88 -18.73 30.14
CA SER A 59 -6.81 -18.92 31.24
C SER A 59 -6.91 -20.39 31.61
N ASN A 60 -7.15 -20.71 32.88
CA ASN A 60 -7.35 -22.08 33.35
C ASN A 60 -8.55 -22.78 32.66
N ASN A 61 -9.49 -22.01 32.14
CA ASN A 61 -10.70 -22.51 31.45
C ASN A 61 -10.50 -22.71 29.94
N LEU A 62 -9.30 -22.44 29.41
CA LEU A 62 -9.02 -22.49 27.98
C LEU A 62 -7.86 -23.44 27.69
N ASN A 63 -8.07 -24.36 26.75
CA ASN A 63 -7.01 -25.23 26.24
C ASN A 63 -6.06 -24.53 25.24
N ARG A 64 -6.32 -23.27 24.89
CA ARG A 64 -5.52 -22.47 23.95
C ARG A 64 -5.08 -21.15 24.56
N GLU A 65 -3.95 -20.65 24.07
CA GLU A 65 -3.47 -19.29 24.35
C GLU A 65 -4.26 -18.27 23.52
N ILE A 66 -4.47 -17.09 24.10
CA ILE A 66 -5.05 -15.93 23.43
C ILE A 66 -3.99 -14.85 23.34
N ASP A 67 -3.79 -14.29 22.15
CA ASP A 67 -2.90 -13.16 21.94
C ASP A 67 -3.51 -11.88 22.56
N ILE A 68 -2.70 -11.15 23.30
CA ILE A 68 -3.04 -9.84 23.85
C ILE A 68 -2.43 -8.78 22.93
N VAL A 69 -3.30 -7.96 22.35
CA VAL A 69 -2.91 -6.85 21.49
C VAL A 69 -3.40 -5.55 22.12
N LEU A 70 -2.52 -4.57 22.19
CA LEU A 70 -2.77 -3.25 22.73
C LEU A 70 -3.09 -2.26 21.60
N TYR A 71 -4.17 -1.50 21.78
CA TYR A 71 -4.63 -0.47 20.85
C TYR A 71 -4.81 0.86 21.57
N PHE A 72 -4.81 1.96 20.83
CA PHE A 72 -5.41 3.20 21.32
C PHE A 72 -6.95 3.07 21.38
N PRO A 73 -7.63 3.85 22.24
CA PRO A 73 -9.08 3.96 22.19
C PRO A 73 -9.55 4.39 20.80
N GLU A 74 -10.69 3.88 20.33
CA GLU A 74 -11.16 4.11 18.94
C GLU A 74 -11.20 5.59 18.53
N LYS A 75 -11.55 6.49 19.46
CA LYS A 75 -11.57 7.94 19.24
C LYS A 75 -10.22 8.53 18.83
N ASP A 76 -9.12 7.86 19.20
CA ASP A 76 -7.74 8.28 18.96
C ASP A 76 -7.10 7.46 17.80
N CYS A 77 -7.83 6.51 17.20
CA CYS A 77 -7.39 5.72 16.05
C CYS A 77 -7.53 6.49 14.72
N ASN A 78 -6.97 7.69 14.68
CA ASN A 78 -6.92 8.55 13.48
C ASN A 78 -5.45 8.85 13.13
N MET A 79 -5.10 8.89 11.84
CA MET A 79 -3.75 9.23 11.42
C MET A 79 -3.34 10.65 11.87
N LYS A 80 -4.31 11.57 11.97
CA LYS A 80 -4.08 12.90 12.55
C LYS A 80 -3.75 12.86 14.04
N ALA A 81 -4.17 11.82 14.77
CA ALA A 81 -3.89 11.71 16.20
C ALA A 81 -2.38 11.63 16.47
N VAL A 82 -1.59 11.08 15.55
CA VAL A 82 -0.12 11.05 15.62
C VAL A 82 0.48 12.43 15.85
N GLU A 83 -0.10 13.50 15.30
CA GLU A 83 0.41 14.87 15.52
C GLU A 83 0.32 15.31 16.99
N ASN A 84 -0.70 14.81 17.70
CA ASN A 84 -1.01 15.17 19.08
C ASN A 84 -0.42 14.19 20.12
N LEU A 85 0.25 13.13 19.67
CA LEU A 85 0.85 12.17 20.58
C LEU A 85 2.20 12.66 21.10
N PHE A 86 2.48 12.28 22.35
CA PHE A 86 3.74 12.56 23.02
C PHE A 86 4.47 11.27 23.33
N ILE A 87 5.78 11.27 23.10
CA ILE A 87 6.65 10.17 23.47
C ILE A 87 7.24 10.48 24.84
N ASN A 88 7.06 9.54 25.75
CA ASN A 88 7.71 9.56 27.06
C ASN A 88 9.21 9.32 26.89
N MET A 89 10.01 10.33 27.22
CA MET A 89 11.46 10.20 27.39
C MET A 89 11.77 10.19 28.88
N ALA A 90 13.01 9.83 29.24
CA ALA A 90 13.41 9.67 30.63
C ALA A 90 13.03 10.87 31.52
N ASN A 91 13.16 12.10 31.00
CA ASN A 91 12.94 13.33 31.77
C ASN A 91 12.00 14.35 31.09
N SER A 92 11.36 13.99 29.97
CA SER A 92 10.49 14.93 29.24
C SER A 92 9.57 14.24 28.23
N LEU A 93 8.60 15.00 27.73
CA LEU A 93 7.70 14.59 26.66
C LEU A 93 8.17 15.21 25.34
N TYR A 94 8.19 14.41 24.28
CA TYR A 94 8.49 14.90 22.93
C TYR A 94 7.29 14.75 21.99
N PRO A 95 6.83 15.82 21.32
CA PRO A 95 5.68 15.73 20.41
C PRO A 95 6.04 14.95 19.14
N MET A 96 5.25 13.94 18.80
CA MET A 96 5.47 13.06 17.64
C MET A 96 5.40 13.81 16.31
N GLY A 97 4.54 14.82 16.19
CA GLY A 97 4.40 15.64 14.98
C GLY A 97 5.69 16.35 14.55
N ASN A 98 6.69 16.49 15.44
CA ASN A 98 7.99 17.05 15.08
C ASN A 98 8.89 16.06 14.30
N ILE A 99 8.69 14.75 14.45
CA ILE A 99 9.52 13.70 13.87
C ILE A 99 8.78 12.95 12.76
N VAL A 100 7.48 12.75 12.91
CA VAL A 100 6.65 11.98 11.97
C VAL A 100 5.92 12.92 11.03
N LYS A 101 5.98 12.62 9.73
CA LYS A 101 5.15 13.27 8.70
C LYS A 101 4.32 12.21 7.99
N TYR A 102 3.03 12.46 7.80
CA TYR A 102 2.17 11.63 6.98
C TYR A 102 1.76 12.38 5.71
N ALA A 103 1.67 11.65 4.60
CA ALA A 103 1.21 12.20 3.33
C ALA A 103 0.39 11.14 2.57
N PRO A 104 -0.65 11.56 1.83
CA PRO A 104 -1.35 10.66 0.93
C PRO A 104 -0.45 10.38 -0.29
N GLU A 105 -0.26 9.09 -0.59
CA GLU A 105 0.47 8.63 -1.77
C GLU A 105 -0.40 7.69 -2.61
N LYS A 106 -0.02 7.52 -3.88
CA LYS A 106 -0.68 6.55 -4.76
C LYS A 106 -0.28 5.15 -4.33
N LYS A 107 -1.28 4.36 -3.93
CA LYS A 107 -1.09 2.97 -3.55
C LYS A 107 -0.67 2.13 -4.77
N ILE A 108 0.48 1.46 -4.66
CA ILE A 108 0.94 0.48 -5.65
C ILE A 108 0.83 -0.91 -5.02
N ASN A 109 -0.33 -1.55 -5.15
CA ASN A 109 -0.59 -2.86 -4.53
C ASN A 109 0.24 -3.99 -5.13
N LYS A 110 0.39 -3.99 -6.46
CA LYS A 110 1.04 -5.09 -7.19
C LYS A 110 1.96 -4.53 -8.28
N LEU A 111 3.24 -4.87 -8.16
CA LEU A 111 4.24 -4.63 -9.18
C LEU A 111 4.52 -5.93 -9.93
N SER A 112 4.03 -6.04 -11.17
CA SER A 112 4.30 -7.20 -12.02
C SER A 112 5.60 -6.99 -12.80
N ARG A 113 6.41 -8.05 -12.86
CA ARG A 113 7.66 -8.07 -13.63
C ARG A 113 7.77 -9.35 -14.43
N ILE A 114 8.19 -9.22 -15.68
CA ILE A 114 8.57 -10.35 -16.53
C ILE A 114 10.02 -10.09 -16.96
N ASN A 115 10.90 -11.08 -16.75
CA ASN A 115 12.35 -10.96 -17.02
C ASN A 115 13.00 -9.73 -16.36
N GLY A 116 12.58 -9.39 -15.14
CA GLY A 116 13.13 -8.26 -14.36
C GLY A 116 12.60 -6.88 -14.77
N LEU A 117 11.94 -6.75 -15.91
CA LEU A 117 11.36 -5.49 -16.38
C LEU A 117 9.95 -5.31 -15.83
N ARG A 118 9.57 -4.06 -15.54
CA ARG A 118 8.20 -3.73 -15.13
C ARG A 118 7.26 -3.98 -16.31
N THR A 119 6.25 -4.82 -16.10
CA THR A 119 5.34 -5.22 -17.18
C THR A 119 3.89 -5.02 -16.76
N VAL A 120 3.09 -4.56 -17.70
CA VAL A 120 1.64 -4.49 -17.58
C VAL A 120 1.05 -5.54 -18.52
N THR A 121 0.30 -6.49 -17.97
CA THR A 121 -0.48 -7.46 -18.73
C THR A 121 -1.85 -6.89 -19.04
N ILE A 122 -2.19 -6.85 -20.32
CA ILE A 122 -3.53 -6.53 -20.82
C ILE A 122 -4.12 -7.83 -21.37
N SER A 123 -5.32 -8.18 -20.92
CA SER A 123 -6.05 -9.36 -21.37
C SER A 123 -7.35 -8.91 -22.01
N ALA A 124 -7.76 -9.56 -23.10
CA ALA A 124 -9.02 -9.30 -23.77
C ALA A 124 -9.52 -10.58 -24.44
N ASP A 125 -10.85 -10.70 -24.55
CA ASP A 125 -11.49 -11.69 -25.40
C ASP A 125 -11.65 -11.11 -26.80
N VAL A 126 -11.71 -11.97 -27.83
CA VAL A 126 -11.98 -11.56 -29.21
C VAL A 126 -13.49 -11.57 -29.44
N ASP A 127 -14.01 -10.52 -30.07
CA ASP A 127 -15.44 -10.39 -30.38
C ASP A 127 -15.88 -11.47 -31.40
N PRO A 128 -17.10 -12.04 -31.32
CA PRO A 128 -17.55 -13.05 -32.27
C PRO A 128 -17.51 -12.53 -33.71
N GLY A 129 -16.98 -13.33 -34.62
CA GLY A 129 -16.80 -12.95 -36.03
C GLY A 129 -15.37 -12.55 -36.40
N TYR A 130 -14.44 -12.50 -35.45
CA TYR A 130 -13.02 -12.29 -35.71
C TYR A 130 -12.16 -13.51 -35.37
N LEU A 131 -11.10 -13.73 -36.14
CA LEU A 131 -10.09 -14.74 -35.85
C LEU A 131 -9.07 -14.20 -34.83
N VAL A 132 -8.68 -15.03 -33.87
CA VAL A 132 -7.70 -14.66 -32.84
C VAL A 132 -6.36 -14.27 -33.45
N ASP A 133 -5.87 -15.03 -34.44
CA ASP A 133 -4.57 -14.76 -35.10
C ASP A 133 -4.53 -13.39 -35.81
N GLU A 134 -5.62 -13.03 -36.50
CA GLU A 134 -5.73 -11.71 -37.17
C GLU A 134 -5.67 -10.56 -36.16
N ARG A 135 -6.32 -10.73 -35.01
CA ARG A 135 -6.39 -9.73 -33.94
C ARG A 135 -5.07 -9.60 -33.19
N VAL A 136 -4.34 -10.70 -32.96
CA VAL A 136 -2.99 -10.66 -32.40
C VAL A 136 -2.01 -9.94 -33.33
N LYS A 137 -2.03 -10.25 -34.63
CA LYS A 137 -1.22 -9.56 -35.64
C LYS A 137 -1.56 -8.07 -35.72
N PHE A 138 -2.84 -7.72 -35.64
CA PHE A 138 -3.28 -6.33 -35.58
C PHE A 138 -2.66 -5.57 -34.40
N ILE A 139 -2.66 -6.15 -33.19
CA ILE A 139 -2.03 -5.54 -32.00
C ILE A 139 -0.52 -5.40 -32.21
N GLN A 140 0.17 -6.44 -32.66
CA GLN A 140 1.63 -6.43 -32.88
C GLN A 140 2.03 -5.32 -33.87
N ASN A 141 1.31 -5.21 -34.99
CA ASN A 141 1.56 -4.18 -36.00
C ASN A 141 1.26 -2.76 -35.48
N SER A 142 0.23 -2.61 -34.65
CA SER A 142 -0.13 -1.32 -34.05
C SER A 142 0.93 -0.86 -33.05
N ILE A 143 1.39 -1.75 -32.16
CA ILE A 143 2.47 -1.47 -31.21
C ILE A 143 3.76 -1.10 -31.96
N ALA A 144 4.14 -1.85 -32.99
CA ALA A 144 5.34 -1.57 -33.78
C ALA A 144 5.29 -0.19 -34.48
N ARG A 145 4.10 0.25 -34.91
CA ARG A 145 3.91 1.56 -35.54
C ARG A 145 4.01 2.71 -34.53
N ASP A 146 3.39 2.58 -33.37
CA ASP A 146 3.28 3.68 -32.41
C ASP A 146 4.51 3.80 -31.51
N TRP A 147 5.18 2.68 -31.21
CA TRP A 147 6.45 2.68 -30.45
C TRP A 147 7.57 3.45 -31.17
N ASN A 148 7.59 3.42 -32.51
CA ASN A 148 8.57 4.13 -33.33
C ASN A 148 8.33 5.64 -33.43
N LYS A 149 7.25 6.18 -32.83
CA LYS A 149 6.96 7.63 -32.85
C LYS A 149 7.37 8.37 -31.58
N GLU A 150 7.67 7.66 -30.50
CA GLU A 150 8.08 8.24 -29.22
C GLU A 150 9.59 8.08 -28.93
N VAL A 151 10.37 7.62 -29.92
CA VAL A 151 11.85 7.61 -29.91
C VAL A 151 12.39 8.66 -30.87
#